data_AF-A0A9W8RNU6-F1
#
_entry.id   AF-A0A9W8RNU6-F1
#
_cell.length_a   1.000
_cell.length_b   1.000
_cell.length_c   1.000
_cell.angle_alpha   90.00
_cell.angle_beta   90.00
_cell.angle_gamma   90.00
#
_symmetry.space_group_name_H-M   'P 1'
#
loop_
_entity.id
_entity.type
_entity.pdbx_description
1 polymer ?
#
loop_
_entity_poly.entity_id
_entity_poly.type
_entity_poly.pdbx_seq_one_letter_code
_entity_poly.pdbx_strand_id
1 'polypeptide(L)'
;MSYDIRDIASPFGQTKVFMTLEPAEVGYGFVDNSQTLQLQRNPYGYKFKFITKCSLIPQFGITDWSPITIVLWNNGEKILQTQPTNSNIIGNGWVSFEEEFENRDATGDTTFSIGIETHGYGLNWHFDNIIVSGISCED
;
A
#
# COMPACT_ATOMS: atom_id res chain seq x y z
N MET A 1 13.95 -11.39 5.25
CA MET A 1 13.13 -10.87 6.38
C MET A 1 11.84 -11.66 6.44
N SER A 2 11.32 -11.95 7.63
CA SER A 2 9.97 -12.50 7.83
C SER A 2 9.04 -11.39 8.31
N TYR A 3 7.87 -11.27 7.66
CA TYR A 3 6.80 -10.39 8.10
C TYR A 3 5.67 -11.24 8.69
N ASP A 4 5.08 -10.72 9.76
CA ASP A 4 3.73 -11.10 10.14
C ASP A 4 2.77 -10.04 9.63
N ILE A 5 1.74 -10.49 8.92
CA ILE A 5 0.70 -9.61 8.39
C ILE A 5 -0.52 -9.79 9.28
N ARG A 6 -0.88 -8.72 9.99
CA ARG A 6 -2.00 -8.75 10.93
C ARG A 6 -3.05 -7.72 10.58
N ASP A 7 -4.29 -8.08 10.88
CA ASP A 7 -5.38 -7.13 11.01
C ASP A 7 -5.40 -6.56 12.43
N ILE A 8 -5.19 -5.26 12.57
CA ILE A 8 -5.21 -4.55 13.86
C ILE A 8 -6.20 -3.38 13.78
N ALA A 9 -6.96 -3.12 14.84
CA ALA A 9 -7.85 -1.97 14.89
C ALA A 9 -7.08 -0.64 14.90
N SER A 10 -7.60 0.37 14.22
CA SER A 10 -7.04 1.71 14.09
C SER A 10 -8.12 2.78 14.21
N PRO A 11 -7.74 4.08 14.28
CA PRO A 11 -8.73 5.17 14.32
C PRO A 11 -9.64 5.27 13.08
N PHE A 12 -9.27 4.65 11.95
CA PHE A 12 -10.06 4.69 10.71
C PHE A 12 -10.70 3.35 10.33
N GLY A 13 -10.49 2.27 11.10
CA GLY A 13 -11.14 0.98 10.89
C GLY A 13 -10.24 -0.22 11.18
N GLN A 14 -10.21 -1.18 10.26
CA GLN A 14 -9.33 -2.34 10.32
C GLN A 14 -8.08 -2.03 9.49
N THR A 15 -6.94 -1.93 10.16
CA THR A 15 -5.64 -1.65 9.56
C THR A 15 -4.89 -2.94 9.26
N LYS A 16 -4.31 -3.02 8.07
CA LYS A 16 -3.32 -4.04 7.73
C LYS A 16 -1.97 -3.62 8.24
N VAL A 17 -1.36 -4.45 9.08
CA VAL A 17 -0.05 -4.19 9.67
C VAL A 17 0.96 -5.20 9.15
N PHE A 18 2.02 -4.68 8.53
CA PHE A 18 3.21 -5.46 8.21
C PHE A 18 4.17 -5.32 9.37
N MET A 19 4.28 -6.37 10.18
CA MET A 19 5.12 -6.40 11.36
C MET A 19 6.42 -7.11 11.04
N THR A 20 7.54 -6.39 11.13
CA THR A 20 8.87 -7.02 11.01
C THR A 20 9.11 -7.93 12.21
N LEU A 21 9.29 -9.22 11.97
CA LEU A 21 9.58 -10.20 13.03
C LEU A 21 11.08 -10.29 13.32
N GLU A 22 11.90 -10.27 12.26
CA GLU A 22 13.36 -10.42 12.38
C GLU A 22 14.11 -9.47 11.45
N PRO A 23 15.26 -8.93 11.88
CA PRO A 23 16.14 -8.14 11.04
C PRO A 23 16.69 -8.95 9.84
N ALA A 24 16.52 -8.50 8.58
CA ALA A 24 17.32 -8.92 7.40
C ALA A 24 17.78 -7.73 6.52
N GLU A 25 18.82 -7.91 5.69
CA GLU A 25 19.36 -6.86 4.78
C GLU A 25 18.30 -6.31 3.83
N VAL A 26 17.45 -7.17 3.26
CA VAL A 26 16.29 -6.82 2.44
C VAL A 26 15.11 -7.73 2.78
N GLY A 27 13.91 -7.18 2.81
CA GLY A 27 12.67 -7.90 3.08
C GLY A 27 11.51 -7.41 2.25
N TYR A 28 10.76 -8.34 1.63
CA TYR A 28 9.53 -8.04 0.90
C TYR A 28 8.30 -8.66 1.59
N GLY A 29 7.24 -7.87 1.74
CA GLY A 29 5.93 -8.33 2.17
C GLY A 29 4.86 -7.77 1.25
N PHE A 30 3.89 -8.60 0.85
CA PHE A 30 2.72 -8.16 0.08
C PHE A 30 1.43 -8.51 0.84
N VAL A 31 0.48 -7.58 0.82
CA VAL A 31 -0.90 -7.80 1.24
C VAL A 31 -1.79 -7.52 0.07
N ASP A 32 -2.64 -8.50 -0.24
CA ASP A 32 -3.80 -8.28 -1.08
C ASP A 32 -4.92 -7.67 -0.24
N ASN A 33 -5.60 -6.69 -0.81
CA ASN A 33 -6.88 -6.24 -0.31
C ASN A 33 -7.84 -7.43 -0.36
N SER A 34 -8.49 -7.70 0.76
CA SER A 34 -9.49 -8.78 0.86
C SER A 34 -10.72 -8.53 -0.01
N GLN A 35 -10.94 -7.31 -0.49
CA GLN A 35 -12.05 -6.97 -1.36
C GLN A 35 -11.61 -6.99 -2.83
N THR A 36 -12.26 -7.84 -3.61
CA THR A 36 -12.20 -7.78 -5.08
C THR A 36 -13.04 -6.59 -5.55
N LEU A 37 -12.41 -5.71 -6.30
CA LEU A 37 -13.04 -4.55 -6.91
C LEU A 37 -13.55 -4.91 -8.29
N GLN A 38 -14.80 -4.57 -8.58
CA GLN A 38 -15.39 -4.74 -9.91
C GLN A 38 -15.17 -3.46 -10.71
N LEU A 39 -14.08 -3.41 -11.47
CA LEU A 39 -13.74 -2.25 -12.28
C LEU A 39 -14.64 -2.17 -13.52
N GLN A 40 -15.06 -0.95 -13.86
CA GLN A 40 -15.85 -0.65 -15.05
C GLN A 40 -15.10 0.34 -15.92
N ARG A 41 -15.08 0.10 -17.22
CA ARG A 41 -14.34 0.93 -18.18
C ARG A 41 -14.49 2.41 -17.88
N ASN A 42 -13.37 3.08 -17.62
CA ASN A 42 -13.35 4.49 -17.26
C ASN A 42 -12.37 5.27 -18.14
N PRO A 43 -12.83 6.12 -19.05
CA PRO A 43 -11.95 6.84 -19.98
C PRO A 43 -10.98 7.82 -19.29
N TYR A 44 -11.21 8.17 -18.02
CA TYR A 44 -10.36 9.06 -17.24
C TYR A 44 -9.38 8.31 -16.33
N GLY A 45 -9.46 6.99 -16.28
CA GLY A 45 -8.65 6.16 -15.40
C GLY A 45 -9.23 6.07 -13.99
N TYR A 46 -8.37 5.74 -13.03
CA TYR A 46 -8.77 5.47 -11.66
C TYR A 46 -7.80 6.10 -10.70
N LYS A 47 -8.30 6.32 -9.49
CA LYS A 47 -7.59 6.95 -8.40
C LYS A 47 -7.53 5.98 -7.24
N PHE A 48 -6.34 5.88 -6.67
CA PHE A 48 -6.07 5.09 -5.50
C PHE A 48 -5.71 5.99 -4.33
N LYS A 49 -6.27 5.70 -3.16
CA LYS A 49 -6.01 6.44 -1.92
C LYS A 49 -5.86 5.47 -0.76
N PHE A 50 -4.92 5.77 0.13
CA PHE A 50 -4.76 5.06 1.39
C PHE A 50 -4.12 5.97 2.42
N ILE A 51 -4.27 5.61 3.69
CA ILE A 51 -3.56 6.25 4.78
C ILE A 51 -2.54 5.25 5.29
N THR A 52 -1.31 5.69 5.52
CA THR A 52 -0.28 4.83 6.09
C THR A 52 0.45 5.50 7.24
N LYS A 53 1.00 4.68 8.11
CA LYS A 53 1.90 5.11 9.18
C LYS A 53 3.04 4.12 9.25
N CYS A 54 4.25 4.63 9.39
CA CYS A 54 5.40 3.83 9.80
C CYS A 54 5.65 4.02 11.29
N SER A 55 5.99 2.94 11.99
CA SER A 55 6.45 3.02 13.37
C SER A 55 7.74 2.24 13.53
N LEU A 56 8.68 2.88 14.22
CA LEU A 56 10.00 2.34 14.49
C LEU A 56 9.92 1.29 15.59
N ILE A 57 10.60 0.17 15.41
CA ILE A 57 10.77 -0.85 16.44
C ILE A 57 12.09 -0.55 17.17
N PRO A 58 12.05 -0.02 18.41
CA PRO A 58 13.23 0.57 19.07
C PRO A 58 14.41 -0.38 19.25
N GLN A 59 14.15 -1.69 19.33
CA GLN A 59 15.17 -2.72 19.54
C GLN A 59 16.11 -2.93 18.34
N PHE A 60 15.79 -2.37 17.19
CA PHE A 60 16.53 -2.60 15.94
C PHE A 60 17.29 -1.37 15.39
N GLY A 61 17.26 -0.24 16.11
CA GLY A 61 17.92 1.01 15.67
C GLY A 61 17.11 1.79 14.63
N ILE A 62 17.63 2.94 14.18
CA ILE A 62 17.01 3.83 13.18
C ILE A 62 17.69 3.61 11.83
N THR A 63 16.92 3.45 10.74
CA THR A 63 17.45 3.39 9.37
C THR A 63 16.61 4.19 8.37
N ASP A 64 17.24 4.46 7.21
CA ASP A 64 17.01 5.62 6.35
C ASP A 64 15.77 5.59 5.46
N TRP A 65 15.19 4.44 5.09
CA TRP A 65 14.03 4.41 4.19
C TRP A 65 13.44 3.00 3.98
N SER A 66 12.14 2.88 3.70
CA SER A 66 11.50 1.63 3.24
C SER A 66 10.53 1.93 2.10
N PRO A 67 10.88 1.58 0.84
CA PRO A 67 10.02 1.86 -0.31
C PRO A 67 8.70 1.08 -0.24
N ILE A 68 7.59 1.80 -0.36
CA ILE A 68 6.27 1.20 -0.59
C ILE A 68 6.09 0.97 -2.08
N THR A 69 5.65 -0.22 -2.46
CA THR A 69 5.23 -0.54 -3.82
C THR A 69 3.74 -0.82 -3.84
N ILE A 70 3.03 -0.24 -4.79
CA ILE A 70 1.61 -0.48 -5.00
C ILE A 70 1.46 -1.28 -6.28
N VAL A 71 0.67 -2.35 -6.25
CA VAL A 71 0.42 -3.20 -7.41
C VAL A 71 -1.08 -3.38 -7.60
N LEU A 72 -1.57 -3.26 -8.83
CA LEU A 72 -2.93 -3.68 -9.18
C LEU A 72 -2.88 -4.91 -10.08
N TRP A 73 -3.77 -5.85 -9.78
CA TRP A 73 -3.98 -7.07 -10.55
C TRP A 73 -5.40 -7.06 -11.09
N ASN A 74 -5.57 -7.20 -12.40
CA ASN A 74 -6.88 -7.37 -13.04
C ASN A 74 -6.90 -8.73 -13.74
N ASN A 75 -7.89 -9.57 -13.41
CA ASN A 75 -7.99 -10.94 -13.94
C ASN A 75 -6.70 -11.78 -13.80
N GLY A 76 -5.92 -11.56 -12.73
CA GLY A 76 -4.65 -12.24 -12.48
C GLY A 76 -3.42 -11.64 -13.21
N GLU A 77 -3.62 -10.61 -14.03
CA GLU A 77 -2.54 -9.89 -14.70
C GLU A 77 -2.19 -8.59 -13.97
N LYS A 78 -0.89 -8.29 -13.85
CA LYS A 78 -0.41 -7.04 -13.27
C LYS A 78 -0.64 -5.90 -14.25
N ILE A 79 -1.51 -4.96 -13.89
CA ILE A 79 -1.87 -3.81 -14.74
C ILE A 79 -1.25 -2.49 -14.29
N LEU A 80 -0.76 -2.41 -13.04
CA LEU A 80 -0.05 -1.25 -12.52
C LEU A 80 1.00 -1.68 -11.50
N GLN A 81 2.14 -1.00 -11.49
CA GLN A 81 3.09 -1.01 -10.40
C GLN A 81 3.65 0.40 -10.21
N THR A 82 3.48 0.99 -9.03
CA THR A 82 3.94 2.36 -8.73
C THR A 82 4.50 2.46 -7.31
N GLN A 83 5.20 3.56 -7.02
CA GLN A 83 5.70 3.92 -5.69
C GLN A 83 5.13 5.28 -5.30
N PRO A 84 4.68 5.47 -4.05
CA PRO A 84 4.16 6.77 -3.63
C PRO A 84 5.23 7.86 -3.69
N THR A 85 4.89 8.98 -4.34
CA THR A 85 5.79 10.13 -4.60
C THR A 85 6.30 10.83 -3.32
N ASN A 86 5.57 10.73 -2.21
CA ASN A 86 5.92 11.32 -0.91
C ASN A 86 6.52 10.32 0.10
N SER A 87 7.08 9.20 -0.36
CA SER A 87 7.63 8.14 0.51
C SER A 87 8.82 8.59 1.39
N ASN A 88 9.36 9.80 1.17
CA ASN A 88 10.49 10.35 1.92
C ASN A 88 10.09 11.03 3.25
N ILE A 89 8.80 11.25 3.54
CA ILE A 89 8.31 11.94 4.75
C ILE A 89 7.42 11.00 5.55
N ILE A 90 8.01 10.02 6.23
CA ILE A 90 7.22 9.09 7.04
C ILE A 90 7.83 9.02 8.44
N GLY A 91 7.46 10.03 9.24
CA GLY A 91 7.70 10.07 10.69
C GLY A 91 6.61 9.33 11.48
N ASN A 92 6.56 9.54 12.81
CA ASN A 92 5.65 8.87 13.76
C ASN A 92 4.12 9.11 13.55
N GLY A 93 3.71 9.76 12.46
CA GLY A 93 2.33 10.16 12.15
C GLY A 93 1.69 9.35 11.01
N TRP A 94 0.36 9.46 10.92
CA TRP A 94 -0.39 8.97 9.76
C TRP A 94 -0.28 9.96 8.60
N VAL A 95 0.01 9.46 7.41
CA VAL A 95 0.15 10.22 6.15
C VAL A 95 -0.85 9.66 5.15
N SER A 96 -1.60 10.55 4.49
CA SER A 96 -2.47 10.16 3.38
C SER A 96 -1.67 10.14 2.09
N PHE A 97 -1.81 9.06 1.33
CA PHE A 97 -1.28 8.89 -0.01
C PHE A 97 -2.43 8.78 -0.99
N GLU A 98 -2.25 9.41 -2.15
CA GLU A 98 -3.24 9.49 -3.19
C GLU A 98 -2.50 9.51 -4.53
N GLU A 99 -2.78 8.51 -5.37
CA GLU A 99 -2.10 8.30 -6.64
C GLU A 99 -3.14 8.04 -7.73
N GLU A 100 -3.03 8.76 -8.83
CA GLU A 100 -3.88 8.57 -10.01
C GLU A 100 -3.18 7.67 -11.01
N PHE A 101 -3.93 6.77 -11.65
CA PHE A 101 -3.40 5.91 -12.68
C PHE A 101 -4.28 5.86 -13.92
N GLU A 102 -3.62 5.99 -15.06
CA GLU A 102 -4.26 6.03 -16.37
C GLU A 102 -4.55 4.61 -16.90
N ASN A 103 -5.25 3.76 -16.13
CA ASN A 103 -5.78 2.53 -16.70
C ASN A 103 -7.22 2.75 -17.16
N ARG A 104 -7.40 3.10 -18.43
CA ARG A 104 -8.68 3.54 -18.97
C ARG A 104 -9.61 2.39 -19.39
N ASP A 105 -9.04 1.21 -19.61
CA ASP A 105 -9.74 0.07 -20.22
C ASP A 105 -9.83 -1.18 -19.31
N ALA A 106 -9.24 -1.18 -18.11
CA ALA A 106 -9.41 -2.29 -17.15
C ALA A 106 -10.88 -2.48 -16.76
N THR A 107 -11.33 -3.74 -16.84
CA THR A 107 -12.69 -4.16 -16.49
C THR A 107 -12.67 -5.49 -15.74
N GLY A 108 -13.66 -5.69 -14.87
CA GLY A 108 -13.85 -6.93 -14.12
C GLY A 108 -13.05 -7.01 -12.83
N ASP A 109 -12.89 -8.25 -12.34
CA ASP A 109 -12.30 -8.60 -11.05
C ASP A 109 -10.89 -8.05 -10.92
N THR A 110 -10.72 -7.13 -9.97
CA THR A 110 -9.46 -6.45 -9.72
C THR A 110 -9.09 -6.58 -8.25
N THR A 111 -7.90 -7.10 -8.00
CA THR A 111 -7.33 -7.18 -6.67
C THR A 111 -6.24 -6.14 -6.55
N PHE A 112 -6.26 -5.44 -5.42
CA PHE A 112 -5.28 -4.43 -5.08
C PHE A 112 -4.25 -5.05 -4.13
N SER A 113 -2.96 -4.83 -4.36
CA SER A 113 -1.91 -5.30 -3.45
C SER A 113 -1.00 -4.16 -3.03
N ILE A 114 -0.69 -4.09 -1.74
CA ILE A 114 0.38 -3.24 -1.21
C ILE A 114 1.57 -4.12 -0.93
N GLY A 115 2.70 -3.79 -1.54
CA GLY A 115 4.01 -4.30 -1.24
C GLY A 115 4.81 -3.34 -0.40
N ILE A 116 5.64 -3.86 0.49
CA ILE A 116 6.66 -3.10 1.19
C ILE A 116 7.98 -3.80 0.99
N GLU A 117 8.95 -3.02 0.56
CA GLU A 117 10.35 -3.36 0.66
C GLU A 117 10.93 -2.59 1.84
N THR A 118 11.56 -3.30 2.77
CA THR A 118 12.33 -2.66 3.84
C THR A 118 13.79 -3.07 3.72
N HIS A 119 14.68 -2.10 3.89
CA HIS A 119 16.12 -2.34 3.97
C HIS A 119 16.58 -2.21 5.42
N GLY A 120 17.31 -3.20 5.92
CA GLY A 120 18.13 -3.01 7.12
C GLY A 120 17.42 -2.81 8.46
N TYR A 121 16.20 -3.34 8.68
CA TYR A 121 15.60 -3.66 10.00
C TYR A 121 14.52 -2.72 10.60
N GLY A 122 13.49 -3.35 11.23
CA GLY A 122 12.74 -2.83 12.38
C GLY A 122 11.59 -1.84 12.17
N LEU A 123 10.79 -1.94 11.10
CA LEU A 123 9.67 -1.03 10.87
C LEU A 123 8.33 -1.77 10.80
N ASN A 124 7.36 -1.31 11.57
CA ASN A 124 5.98 -1.72 11.39
C ASN A 124 5.26 -0.72 10.50
N TRP A 125 4.65 -1.23 9.44
CA TRP A 125 3.83 -0.42 8.56
C TRP A 125 2.37 -0.70 8.78
N HIS A 126 1.60 0.38 8.83
CA HIS A 126 0.16 0.36 9.01
C HIS A 126 -0.48 0.92 7.75
N PHE A 127 -1.48 0.25 7.19
CA PHE A 127 -2.26 0.72 6.06
C PHE A 127 -3.74 0.69 6.40
N ASP A 128 -4.41 1.78 6.08
CA ASP A 128 -5.80 2.02 6.43
C ASP A 128 -6.52 2.80 5.34
N ASN A 129 -7.85 2.78 5.37
CA ASN A 129 -8.73 3.51 4.46
C ASN A 129 -8.32 3.39 2.98
N ILE A 130 -8.05 2.15 2.55
CA ILE A 130 -7.69 1.80 1.18
C ILE A 130 -8.93 1.97 0.31
N ILE A 131 -8.91 2.96 -0.57
CA ILE A 131 -10.01 3.34 -1.47
C ILE A 131 -9.50 3.29 -2.91
N VAL A 132 -10.30 2.68 -3.78
CA VAL A 132 -10.14 2.79 -5.24
C VAL A 132 -11.43 3.39 -5.79
N SER A 133 -11.30 4.46 -6.56
CA SER A 133 -12.43 5.16 -7.19
C SER A 133 -12.13 5.46 -8.66
N GLY A 134 -13.13 5.40 -9.52
CA GLY A 134 -13.01 5.92 -10.89
C GLY A 134 -12.75 7.43 -10.87
N ILE A 135 -11.87 7.89 -11.76
CA ILE A 135 -11.71 9.33 -12.00
C ILE A 135 -12.94 9.77 -12.82
N SER A 136 -13.62 10.82 -12.40
CA SER A 136 -14.64 11.48 -13.20
C SER A 136 -14.02 12.66 -13.93
N CYS A 137 -14.50 12.97 -15.14
CA CYS A 137 -14.43 14.35 -15.62
C CYS A 137 -15.29 15.16 -14.64
N GLU A 138 -14.67 15.92 -13.76
CA GLU A 138 -15.38 17.05 -13.17
C GLU A 138 -15.25 18.21 -14.17
N ASP A 139 -16.39 18.85 -14.44
CA ASP A 139 -16.57 20.00 -15.36
C ASP A 139 -15.76 21.24 -14.95
#